data_AF-A0A418XA54-F1
#
_entry.id   AF-A0A418XA54-F1
#
_cell.length_a   1.000
_cell.length_b   1.000
_cell.length_c   1.000
_cell.angle_alpha   90.00
_cell.angle_beta   90.00
_cell.angle_gamma   90.00
#
_symmetry.space_group_name_H-M   'P 1'
#
loop_
_entity.id
_entity.type
_entity.pdbx_description
1 polymer ?
#
loop_
_entity_poly.entity_id
_entity_poly.type
_entity_poly.pdbx_seq_one_letter_code
_entity_poly.pdbx_strand_id
1 'polypeptide(L)'
;MLRTPEPVEANGEGRPKLAFGPAGQVYVTFTRPSAKPHTGDIRFVRAGAAGTDWSDPITVQRDRTVTGHRFDSLIVDRNGRIFVAWIDKRDGDRARATGLAYRGAAIYYAVSSDDGRSFAVEAKLADHCCECCRIALSLNEEGEVVAMWRHIFDPNVRDHALAVLHAGGKPGALKRASFDDWRIDACPHHGPSLDFDATGRRHQVWFSAGDDGGVFYAAAPGGTPGSPVRLGSAQAGHGEVLAAGSTIAAAWKDFDGQATRVLSRHSTDGGATWHERVLASTSGNSDHPHLVRRGHDIIRLVWHTENEAIVVRRIEGQS
;
A
#
# COMPACT_ATOMS: atom_id res chain seq x y z
N MET A 1 18.29 12.15 -13.98
CA MET A 1 19.03 12.00 -12.71
C MET A 1 18.62 13.13 -11.78
N LEU A 2 18.40 12.87 -10.50
CA LEU A 2 18.19 13.95 -9.52
C LEU A 2 19.42 14.87 -9.54
N ARG A 3 19.21 16.18 -9.43
CA ARG A 3 20.32 17.15 -9.45
C ARG A 3 21.20 17.01 -8.20
N THR A 4 20.62 16.54 -7.09
CA THR A 4 21.33 16.20 -5.84
C THR A 4 20.89 14.80 -5.39
N PRO A 5 21.82 13.84 -5.26
CA PRO A 5 21.51 12.53 -4.68
C PRO A 5 21.08 12.64 -3.21
N GLU A 6 20.05 11.89 -2.82
CA GLU A 6 19.64 11.74 -1.43
C GLU A 6 19.58 10.24 -1.08
N PRO A 7 19.85 9.85 0.19
CA PRO A 7 19.65 8.48 0.61
C PRO A 7 18.16 8.12 0.50
N VAL A 8 17.89 6.88 0.07
CA VAL A 8 16.54 6.37 -0.14
C VAL A 8 16.37 5.10 0.67
N GLU A 9 15.30 5.05 1.48
CA GLU A 9 14.87 3.81 2.09
C GLU A 9 14.23 2.89 1.05
N ALA A 10 14.65 1.62 1.04
CA ALA A 10 14.22 0.65 0.04
C ALA A 10 14.00 -0.75 0.65
N ASN A 11 13.50 -0.83 1.88
CA ASN A 11 13.28 -2.10 2.58
C ASN A 11 11.78 -2.45 2.69
N GLY A 12 11.43 -3.72 2.43
CA GLY A 12 10.07 -4.24 2.59
C GLY A 12 8.97 -3.32 2.02
N GLU A 13 8.00 -2.95 2.87
CA GLU A 13 6.89 -2.06 2.51
C GLU A 13 7.31 -0.58 2.31
N GLY A 14 8.51 -0.19 2.74
CA GLY A 14 9.09 1.15 2.69
C GLY A 14 9.75 1.54 1.36
N ARG A 15 9.59 0.73 0.31
CA ARG A 15 10.11 1.02 -1.04
C ARG A 15 9.53 2.31 -1.66
N PRO A 16 10.25 2.99 -2.58
CA PRO A 16 9.71 4.12 -3.33
C PRO A 16 8.42 3.77 -4.08
N LYS A 17 7.49 4.72 -4.17
CA LYS A 17 6.24 4.55 -4.93
C LYS A 17 6.24 5.45 -6.16
N LEU A 18 5.64 4.96 -7.23
CA LEU A 18 5.55 5.64 -8.51
C LEU A 18 4.09 5.72 -8.95
N ALA A 19 3.69 6.89 -9.45
CA ALA A 19 2.38 7.08 -10.09
C ALA A 19 2.52 7.99 -11.31
N PHE A 20 1.51 7.94 -12.18
CA PHE A 20 1.44 8.76 -13.39
C PHE A 20 0.32 9.79 -13.30
N GLY A 21 0.59 11.01 -13.75
CA GLY A 21 -0.41 12.04 -13.94
C GLY A 21 -1.22 11.84 -15.24
N PRO A 22 -2.37 12.52 -15.39
CA PRO A 22 -3.23 12.37 -16.56
C PRO A 22 -2.60 12.85 -17.87
N ALA A 23 -1.58 13.72 -17.81
CA ALA A 23 -0.82 14.17 -18.97
C ALA A 23 0.49 13.38 -19.16
N GLY A 24 0.64 12.22 -18.50
CA GLY A 24 1.86 11.40 -18.56
C GLY A 24 3.00 11.88 -17.66
N GLN A 25 2.74 12.83 -16.73
CA GLN A 25 3.73 13.20 -15.71
C GLN A 25 4.13 11.97 -14.90
N VAL A 26 5.36 11.94 -14.39
CA VAL A 26 5.84 10.89 -13.49
C VAL A 26 6.00 11.47 -12.09
N TYR A 27 5.47 10.79 -11.09
CA TYR A 27 5.56 11.17 -9.70
C TYR A 27 6.19 10.05 -8.90
N VAL A 28 7.18 10.38 -8.08
CA VAL A 28 7.83 9.43 -7.18
C VAL A 28 7.86 9.99 -5.77
N THR A 29 7.44 9.17 -4.82
CA THR A 29 7.59 9.43 -3.38
C THR A 29 8.54 8.39 -2.79
N PHE A 30 9.31 8.80 -1.79
CA PHE A 30 10.22 7.93 -1.08
C PHE A 30 10.52 8.48 0.31
N THR A 31 10.93 7.60 1.21
CA THR A 31 11.44 7.99 2.53
C THR A 31 12.94 8.27 2.45
N ARG A 32 13.36 9.48 2.87
CA ARG A 32 14.78 9.79 3.12
C ARG A 32 15.09 9.53 4.59
N PRO A 33 15.97 8.57 4.92
CA PRO A 33 16.33 8.31 6.31
C PRO A 33 17.06 9.51 6.91
N SER A 34 16.83 9.73 8.21
CA SER A 34 17.50 10.75 9.01
C SER A 34 18.63 10.13 9.85
N ALA A 35 19.37 10.95 10.61
CA ALA A 35 20.53 10.50 11.38
C ALA A 35 20.20 9.51 12.51
N LYS A 36 18.95 9.49 13.00
CA LYS A 36 18.51 8.57 14.06
C LYS A 36 17.87 7.32 13.44
N PRO A 37 18.02 6.14 14.05
CA PRO A 37 17.32 4.94 13.61
C PRO A 37 15.82 5.17 13.51
N HIS A 38 15.22 4.65 12.45
CA HIS A 38 13.78 4.68 12.21
C HIS A 38 13.14 6.08 12.09
N THR A 39 13.95 7.13 11.91
CA THR A 39 13.45 8.47 11.56
C THR A 39 13.71 8.77 10.09
N GLY A 40 12.87 9.62 9.50
CA GLY A 40 12.94 9.92 8.08
C GLY A 40 11.96 11.00 7.66
N ASP A 41 12.11 11.46 6.43
CA ASP A 41 11.26 12.46 5.79
C ASP A 41 10.61 11.87 4.54
N ILE A 42 9.35 12.24 4.28
CA ILE A 42 8.68 11.90 3.02
C ILE A 42 9.12 12.88 1.94
N ARG A 43 9.83 12.37 0.95
CA ARG A 43 10.35 13.13 -0.18
C ARG A 43 9.53 12.85 -1.42
N PHE A 44 9.43 13.87 -2.26
CA PHE A 44 8.70 13.79 -3.52
C PHE A 44 9.51 14.41 -4.64
N VAL A 45 9.51 13.75 -5.79
CA VAL A 45 10.09 14.25 -7.04
C VAL A 45 9.09 14.03 -8.18
N ARG A 46 9.12 14.93 -9.16
CA ARG A 46 8.25 14.87 -10.33
C ARG A 46 9.04 15.02 -11.61
N ALA A 47 8.52 14.45 -12.69
CA ALA A 47 8.94 14.75 -14.04
C ALA A 47 7.75 15.20 -14.90
N GLY A 48 8.02 16.02 -15.91
CA GLY A 48 7.04 16.32 -16.97
C GLY A 48 6.65 15.08 -17.80
N ALA A 49 5.74 15.26 -18.76
CA ALA A 49 5.22 14.17 -19.60
C ALA A 49 6.28 13.36 -20.35
N ALA A 50 7.41 14.00 -20.70
CA ALA A 50 8.53 13.32 -21.34
C ALA A 50 9.32 12.40 -20.40
N GLY A 51 9.12 12.48 -19.08
CA GLY A 51 9.84 11.70 -18.07
C GLY A 51 11.33 12.04 -17.94
N THR A 52 11.82 13.07 -18.62
CA THR A 52 13.26 13.41 -18.71
C THR A 52 13.66 14.60 -17.84
N ASP A 53 12.78 15.58 -17.64
CA ASP A 53 13.04 16.77 -16.81
C ASP A 53 12.49 16.58 -15.40
N TRP A 54 13.38 16.21 -14.47
CA TRP A 54 13.05 15.92 -13.07
C TRP A 54 13.25 17.15 -12.18
N SER A 55 12.32 17.38 -11.25
CA SER A 55 12.44 18.40 -10.21
C SER A 55 13.51 18.06 -9.18
N ASP A 56 13.91 19.07 -8.41
CA ASP A 56 14.58 18.83 -7.13
C ASP A 56 13.60 18.16 -6.14
N PRO A 57 14.09 17.30 -5.21
CA PRO A 57 13.21 16.68 -4.22
C PRO A 57 12.68 17.69 -3.20
N ILE A 58 11.37 17.65 -2.93
CA ILE A 58 10.71 18.43 -1.89
C ILE A 58 10.29 17.53 -0.72
N THR A 59 10.22 18.08 0.50
CA THR A 59 9.64 17.34 1.63
C THR A 59 8.13 17.58 1.64
N VAL A 60 7.35 16.50 1.66
CA VAL A 60 5.89 16.54 1.57
C VAL A 60 5.27 17.06 2.85
N GLN A 61 5.61 16.47 4.00
CA GLN A 61 5.06 16.91 5.29
C GLN A 61 5.61 18.29 5.66
N ARG A 62 4.84 19.13 6.36
CA ARG A 62 5.33 20.41 6.90
C ARG A 62 6.06 20.23 8.21
N ASP A 63 5.68 19.23 9.00
CA ASP A 63 6.40 18.89 10.23
C ASP A 63 7.88 18.58 9.95
N ARG A 64 8.71 19.04 10.88
CA ARG A 64 10.17 18.95 10.79
C ARG A 64 10.76 18.30 12.05
N THR A 65 9.93 17.67 12.87
CA THR A 65 10.42 16.93 14.02
C THR A 65 11.25 15.74 13.54
N VAL A 66 12.34 15.42 14.25
CA VAL A 66 13.16 14.25 13.91
C VAL A 66 12.44 13.01 14.44
N THR A 67 11.44 12.56 13.69
CA THR A 67 10.58 11.41 14.00
C THR A 67 10.44 10.49 12.78
N GLY A 68 9.69 9.40 12.93
CA GLY A 68 9.40 8.47 11.85
C GLY A 68 8.27 8.96 10.96
N HIS A 69 8.57 9.82 9.98
CA HIS A 69 7.72 10.01 8.79
C HIS A 69 8.18 9.01 7.72
N ARG A 70 7.51 7.86 7.62
CA ARG A 70 7.98 6.72 6.81
C ARG A 70 6.81 5.91 6.24
N PHE A 71 7.12 4.92 5.41
CA PHE A 71 6.14 3.99 4.81
C PHE A 71 5.07 4.72 4.00
N ASP A 72 5.53 5.56 3.07
CA ASP A 72 4.68 6.36 2.21
C ASP A 72 3.95 5.56 1.12
N SER A 73 2.79 6.09 0.74
CA SER A 73 1.94 5.65 -0.35
C SER A 73 1.53 6.83 -1.22
N LEU A 74 1.34 6.59 -2.52
CA LEU A 74 1.07 7.60 -3.52
C LEU A 74 -0.04 7.16 -4.47
N ILE A 75 -0.96 8.06 -4.76
CA ILE A 75 -1.98 7.88 -5.80
C ILE A 75 -2.32 9.22 -6.44
N VAL A 76 -2.71 9.18 -7.72
CA VAL A 76 -3.25 10.34 -8.45
C VAL A 76 -4.72 10.08 -8.72
N ASP A 77 -5.58 11.02 -8.36
CA ASP A 77 -7.02 10.88 -8.60
C ASP A 77 -7.43 11.26 -10.03
N ARG A 78 -8.72 11.10 -10.34
CA ARG A 78 -9.27 11.41 -11.67
C ARG A 78 -9.15 12.89 -12.07
N ASN A 79 -8.96 13.79 -11.10
CA ASN A 79 -8.76 15.22 -11.32
C ASN A 79 -7.28 15.61 -11.43
N GLY A 80 -6.36 14.63 -11.39
CA GLY A 80 -4.91 14.86 -11.42
C GLY A 80 -4.34 15.34 -10.08
N ARG A 81 -5.13 15.33 -8.99
CA ARG A 81 -4.62 15.66 -7.65
C ARG A 81 -3.78 14.50 -7.13
N ILE A 82 -2.66 14.85 -6.50
CA ILE A 82 -1.69 13.88 -5.98
C ILE A 82 -1.91 13.75 -4.48
N PHE A 83 -2.16 12.53 -4.02
CA PHE A 83 -2.29 12.19 -2.62
C PHE A 83 -1.06 11.41 -2.18
N VAL A 84 -0.42 11.88 -1.11
CA VAL A 84 0.67 11.15 -0.44
C VAL A 84 0.23 10.92 0.99
N ALA A 85 0.22 9.65 1.42
CA ALA A 85 -0.09 9.25 2.79
C ALA A 85 1.10 8.53 3.41
N TRP A 86 1.32 8.66 4.72
CA TRP A 86 2.46 8.05 5.41
C TRP A 86 2.14 7.72 6.88
N ILE A 87 2.96 6.86 7.46
CA ILE A 87 2.96 6.55 8.89
C ILE A 87 3.82 7.60 9.61
N ASP A 88 3.29 8.13 10.71
CA ASP A 88 3.87 9.25 11.43
C ASP A 88 3.92 9.01 12.94
N LYS A 89 5.12 9.04 13.52
CA LYS A 89 5.34 8.79 14.96
C LYS A 89 5.22 10.03 15.85
N ARG A 90 4.99 11.23 15.28
CA ARG A 90 4.99 12.49 16.07
C ARG A 90 4.04 12.48 17.27
N ASP A 91 2.86 11.87 17.11
CA ASP A 91 1.85 11.81 18.16
C ASP A 91 2.27 10.88 19.30
N GLY A 92 2.86 9.73 18.96
CA GLY A 92 3.41 8.78 19.93
C GLY A 92 4.62 9.37 20.70
N ASP A 93 5.48 10.11 20.00
CA ASP A 93 6.61 10.80 20.63
C ASP A 93 6.14 11.88 21.61
N ARG A 94 5.13 12.67 21.22
CA ARG A 94 4.51 13.68 22.08
C ARG A 94 3.85 13.06 23.31
N ALA A 95 3.09 11.99 23.13
CA ALA A 95 2.44 11.29 24.25
C ALA A 95 3.48 10.73 25.22
N ARG A 96 4.56 10.12 24.71
CA ARG A 96 5.68 9.62 25.51
C ARG A 96 6.33 10.73 26.33
N ALA A 97 6.55 11.91 25.73
CA ALA A 97 7.13 13.06 26.41
C ALA A 97 6.26 13.57 27.58
N THR A 98 4.95 13.34 27.55
CA THR A 98 4.02 13.72 28.62
C THR A 98 3.55 12.55 29.48
N GLY A 99 4.16 11.36 29.35
CA GLY A 99 3.80 10.17 30.12
C GLY A 99 2.43 9.56 29.77
N LEU A 100 1.85 9.93 28.63
CA LEU A 100 0.57 9.38 28.14
C LEU A 100 0.81 8.11 27.32
N ALA A 101 -0.12 7.15 27.43
CA ALA A 101 -0.12 5.97 26.59
C ALA A 101 -0.55 6.33 25.17
N TYR A 102 0.24 5.92 24.18
CA TYR A 102 -0.11 6.00 22.77
C TYR A 102 0.44 4.76 22.08
N ARG A 103 -0.45 3.93 21.54
CA ARG A 103 -0.08 2.68 20.89
C ARG A 103 0.02 2.88 19.39
N GLY A 104 1.12 2.42 18.81
CA GLY A 104 1.39 2.52 17.37
C GLY A 104 1.79 3.92 16.94
N ALA A 105 1.39 4.28 15.72
CA ALA A 105 1.65 5.56 15.08
C ALA A 105 0.35 6.20 14.59
N ALA A 106 0.42 7.39 14.01
CA ALA A 106 -0.69 7.99 13.27
C ALA A 106 -0.49 7.78 11.76
N ILE A 107 -1.55 7.97 10.98
CA ILE A 107 -1.46 8.17 9.53
C ILE A 107 -1.78 9.62 9.22
N TYR A 108 -0.95 10.24 8.39
CA TYR A 108 -1.18 11.56 7.83
C TYR A 108 -1.20 11.48 6.31
N TYR A 109 -1.81 12.47 5.68
CA TYR A 109 -1.75 12.65 4.23
C TYR A 109 -1.68 14.12 3.85
N ALA A 110 -1.07 14.40 2.70
CA ALA A 110 -1.07 15.71 2.09
C ALA A 110 -1.46 15.60 0.61
N VAL A 111 -2.02 16.68 0.08
CA VAL A 111 -2.56 16.72 -1.28
C VAL A 111 -1.90 17.85 -2.06
N SER A 112 -1.49 17.54 -3.29
CA SER A 112 -1.09 18.53 -4.28
C SER A 112 -2.16 18.66 -5.35
N SER A 113 -2.46 19.90 -5.71
CA SER A 113 -3.35 20.27 -6.81
C SER A 113 -2.62 21.08 -7.89
N ASP A 114 -1.29 21.06 -7.90
CA ASP A 114 -0.42 21.89 -8.75
C ASP A 114 0.68 21.07 -9.45
N ASP A 115 0.34 19.83 -9.84
CA ASP A 115 1.24 18.81 -10.42
C ASP A 115 2.42 18.40 -9.53
N GLY A 116 2.29 18.54 -8.21
CA GLY A 116 3.35 18.19 -7.25
C GLY A 116 4.42 19.26 -7.11
N ARG A 117 4.11 20.52 -7.45
CA ARG A 117 5.02 21.65 -7.17
C ARG A 117 4.99 22.01 -5.69
N SER A 118 3.85 21.84 -5.03
CA SER A 118 3.70 22.02 -3.59
C SER A 118 2.60 21.10 -3.04
N PHE A 119 2.59 20.94 -1.72
CA PHE A 119 1.57 20.18 -0.99
C PHE A 119 0.87 21.06 0.04
N ALA A 120 -0.42 20.84 0.23
CA ALA A 120 -1.19 21.42 1.33
C ALA A 120 -0.63 20.98 2.70
N VAL A 121 -1.06 21.65 3.78
CA VAL A 121 -0.78 21.19 5.14
C VAL A 121 -1.30 19.76 5.29
N GLU A 122 -0.51 18.88 5.91
CA GLU A 122 -0.93 17.52 6.16
C GLU A 122 -2.15 17.44 7.09
N ALA A 123 -3.07 16.54 6.76
CA ALA A 123 -4.21 16.20 7.58
C ALA A 123 -3.96 14.86 8.27
N LYS A 124 -4.30 14.76 9.55
CA LYS A 124 -4.33 13.46 10.25
C LYS A 124 -5.49 12.64 9.69
N LEU A 125 -5.20 11.43 9.22
CA LEU A 125 -6.19 10.45 8.79
C LEU A 125 -6.75 9.67 9.99
N ALA A 126 -5.86 9.13 10.81
CA ALA A 126 -6.21 8.30 11.95
C ALA A 126 -5.06 8.26 12.97
N ASP A 127 -5.38 8.12 14.25
CA ASP A 127 -4.45 7.67 15.27
C ASP A 127 -4.34 6.13 15.26
N HIS A 128 -3.40 5.57 16.02
CA HIS A 128 -3.32 4.14 16.33
C HIS A 128 -3.24 3.20 15.12
N CYS A 129 -2.35 3.45 14.16
CA CYS A 129 -1.97 2.50 13.12
C CYS A 129 -0.77 1.64 13.55
N CYS A 130 -0.62 0.46 12.93
CA CYS A 130 0.62 -0.28 13.02
C CYS A 130 1.77 0.49 12.36
N GLU A 131 2.96 0.42 12.94
CA GLU A 131 4.06 1.35 12.64
C GLU A 131 4.83 1.04 11.35
N CYS A 132 4.58 -0.11 10.71
CA CYS A 132 5.47 -0.65 9.68
C CYS A 132 4.75 -1.24 8.45
N CYS A 133 3.42 -1.18 8.41
CA CYS A 133 2.61 -1.84 7.37
C CYS A 133 2.32 -0.89 6.20
N ARG A 134 2.27 -1.41 4.97
CA ARG A 134 1.80 -0.66 3.78
C ARG A 134 0.42 -0.04 4.01
N ILE A 135 0.24 1.19 3.53
CA ILE A 135 -1.07 1.84 3.39
C ILE A 135 -1.54 1.62 1.95
N ALA A 136 -2.58 0.82 1.74
CA ALA A 136 -3.14 0.62 0.41
C ALA A 136 -3.98 1.84 0.02
N LEU A 137 -3.84 2.33 -1.22
CA LEU A 137 -4.64 3.42 -1.78
C LEU A 137 -5.28 2.95 -3.10
N SER A 138 -6.58 3.17 -3.28
CA SER A 138 -7.25 3.03 -4.58
C SER A 138 -8.39 4.04 -4.71
N LEU A 139 -8.93 4.20 -5.92
CA LEU A 139 -10.08 5.04 -6.21
C LEU A 139 -11.36 4.21 -6.17
N ASN A 140 -12.37 4.67 -5.44
CA ASN A 140 -13.71 4.08 -5.54
C ASN A 140 -14.41 4.49 -6.85
N GLU A 141 -15.65 4.01 -7.03
CA GLU A 141 -16.45 4.30 -8.23
C GLU A 141 -16.71 5.81 -8.41
N GLU A 142 -16.85 6.56 -7.30
CA GLU A 142 -16.98 8.02 -7.29
C GLU A 142 -15.68 8.77 -7.62
N GLY A 143 -14.53 8.07 -7.66
CA GLY A 143 -13.22 8.67 -7.89
C GLY A 143 -12.59 9.31 -6.66
N GLU A 144 -13.09 8.99 -5.46
CA GLU A 144 -12.49 9.35 -4.19
C GLU A 144 -11.34 8.40 -3.83
N VAL A 145 -10.31 8.93 -3.18
CA VAL A 145 -9.18 8.13 -2.70
C VAL A 145 -9.57 7.43 -1.40
N VAL A 146 -9.53 6.10 -1.41
CA VAL A 146 -9.77 5.25 -0.23
C VAL A 146 -8.45 4.67 0.23
N ALA A 147 -8.16 4.82 1.52
CA ALA A 147 -7.02 4.17 2.17
C ALA A 147 -7.46 2.94 2.98
N MET A 148 -6.67 1.87 2.94
CA MET A 148 -6.75 0.74 3.88
C MET A 148 -5.41 0.52 4.56
N TRP A 149 -5.42 0.28 5.87
CA TRP A 149 -4.22 0.02 6.65
C TRP A 149 -4.51 -0.95 7.79
N ARG A 150 -3.45 -1.46 8.42
CA ARG A 150 -3.59 -2.20 9.68
C ARG A 150 -3.70 -1.22 10.84
N HIS A 151 -4.84 -1.24 11.51
CA HIS A 151 -5.17 -0.37 12.63
C HIS A 151 -5.06 -1.12 13.95
N ILE A 152 -4.98 -0.36 15.04
CA ILE A 152 -4.92 -0.85 16.40
C ILE A 152 -6.22 -0.43 17.07
N PHE A 153 -7.22 -1.32 17.02
CA PHE A 153 -8.47 -1.14 17.75
C PHE A 153 -8.27 -1.53 19.21
N ASP A 154 -9.02 -0.88 20.10
CA ASP A 154 -8.98 -1.24 21.52
C ASP A 154 -9.45 -2.68 21.75
N PRO A 155 -8.86 -3.40 22.73
CA PRO A 155 -7.71 -2.98 23.54
C PRO A 155 -6.34 -3.24 22.88
N ASN A 156 -6.27 -4.07 21.83
CA ASN A 156 -5.03 -4.36 21.08
C ASN A 156 -5.28 -5.14 19.77
N VAL A 157 -6.45 -4.99 19.16
CA VAL A 157 -6.86 -5.78 18.00
C VAL A 157 -6.25 -5.19 16.72
N ARG A 158 -5.60 -6.05 15.93
CA ARG A 158 -4.73 -5.71 14.78
C ARG A 158 -5.41 -5.92 13.43
N ASP A 159 -6.69 -5.54 13.40
CA ASP A 159 -7.52 -5.61 12.21
C ASP A 159 -7.26 -4.42 11.28
N HIS A 160 -7.92 -4.42 10.14
CA HIS A 160 -7.74 -3.38 9.14
C HIS A 160 -8.82 -2.32 9.24
N ALA A 161 -8.47 -1.10 8.88
CA ALA A 161 -9.41 0.01 8.77
C ALA A 161 -9.37 0.62 7.37
N LEU A 162 -10.45 1.33 7.03
CA LEU A 162 -10.67 2.05 5.81
C LEU A 162 -11.10 3.50 6.13
N ALA A 163 -10.68 4.44 5.32
CA ALA A 163 -11.22 5.81 5.32
C ALA A 163 -11.00 6.48 3.96
N VAL A 164 -11.86 7.44 3.63
CA VAL A 164 -11.72 8.28 2.44
C VAL A 164 -10.79 9.45 2.75
N LEU A 165 -9.86 9.76 1.84
CA LEU A 165 -9.00 10.93 1.89
C LEU A 165 -9.63 12.02 1.03
N HIS A 166 -10.17 13.07 1.67
CA HIS A 166 -10.72 14.20 0.95
C HIS A 166 -9.64 15.26 0.71
N ALA A 167 -9.60 15.83 -0.50
CA ALA A 167 -8.60 16.84 -0.87
C ALA A 167 -8.62 18.11 0.02
N GLY A 168 -9.75 18.39 0.68
CA GLY A 168 -9.89 19.50 1.62
C GLY A 168 -9.24 19.27 3.00
N GLY A 169 -8.54 18.14 3.22
CA GLY A 169 -7.80 17.88 4.46
C GLY A 169 -8.68 17.46 5.64
N LYS A 170 -9.92 17.03 5.40
CA LYS A 170 -10.80 16.44 6.41
C LYS A 170 -11.09 15.00 5.96
N PRO A 171 -10.51 13.95 6.59
CA PRO A 171 -10.79 12.59 6.17
C PRO A 171 -12.24 12.18 6.45
N GLY A 172 -12.72 11.18 5.71
CA GLY A 172 -13.97 10.50 6.01
C GLY A 172 -13.88 9.66 7.30
N ALA A 173 -15.02 9.15 7.76
CA ALA A 173 -15.07 8.33 8.97
C ALA A 173 -14.27 7.03 8.81
N LEU A 174 -13.57 6.65 9.89
CA LEU A 174 -12.89 5.38 10.01
C LEU A 174 -13.91 4.23 10.04
N LYS A 175 -13.69 3.22 9.19
CA LYS A 175 -14.50 2.00 9.12
C LYS A 175 -13.61 0.78 9.28
N ARG A 176 -14.01 -0.20 10.09
CA ARG A 176 -13.30 -1.48 10.19
C ARG A 176 -13.48 -2.29 8.90
N ALA A 177 -12.42 -2.95 8.46
CA ALA A 177 -12.31 -3.59 7.15
C ALA A 177 -11.99 -5.10 7.22
N SER A 178 -11.47 -5.57 8.35
CA SER A 178 -11.38 -7.00 8.69
C SER A 178 -11.84 -7.22 10.12
N PHE A 179 -12.18 -8.46 10.46
CA PHE A 179 -12.81 -8.85 11.73
C PHE A 179 -12.15 -10.10 12.30
N ASP A 180 -10.83 -10.16 12.21
CA ASP A 180 -10.04 -11.34 12.57
C ASP A 180 -9.80 -11.42 14.10
N ASP A 181 -10.04 -10.33 14.82
CA ASP A 181 -9.84 -10.17 16.27
C ASP A 181 -8.42 -10.55 16.74
N TRP A 182 -7.45 -10.47 15.83
CA TRP A 182 -6.08 -10.88 16.10
C TRP A 182 -5.39 -9.89 17.03
N ARG A 183 -4.89 -10.37 18.17
CA ARG A 183 -4.19 -9.56 19.18
C ARG A 183 -2.71 -9.95 19.21
N ILE A 184 -1.84 -8.98 18.95
CA ILE A 184 -0.39 -9.21 18.99
C ILE A 184 0.40 -7.96 19.35
N ASP A 185 1.46 -8.14 20.14
CA ASP A 185 2.49 -7.15 20.44
C ASP A 185 3.75 -7.38 19.59
N ALA A 186 3.56 -7.55 18.28
CA ALA A 186 4.61 -7.70 17.27
C ALA A 186 4.17 -7.08 15.93
N CYS A 187 5.13 -6.79 15.04
CA CYS A 187 4.83 -6.35 13.67
C CYS A 187 5.03 -7.55 12.72
N PRO A 188 3.99 -8.01 12.00
CA PRO A 188 4.15 -9.06 10.99
C PRO A 188 4.74 -8.55 9.68
N HIS A 189 4.86 -7.22 9.50
CA HIS A 189 5.36 -6.58 8.28
C HIS A 189 4.56 -6.93 7.00
N HIS A 190 3.30 -7.34 7.15
CA HIS A 190 2.39 -7.63 6.05
C HIS A 190 1.25 -6.60 6.01
N GLY A 191 1.36 -5.63 5.09
CA GLY A 191 0.32 -4.62 4.89
C GLY A 191 -0.82 -5.08 3.96
N PRO A 192 -2.02 -4.51 4.07
CA PRO A 192 -3.15 -4.84 3.20
C PRO A 192 -2.94 -4.32 1.77
N SER A 193 -3.81 -4.77 0.86
CA SER A 193 -4.01 -4.18 -0.47
C SER A 193 -5.51 -4.14 -0.78
N LEU A 194 -5.95 -3.13 -1.54
CA LEU A 194 -7.33 -2.96 -1.95
C LEU A 194 -7.38 -2.43 -3.39
N ASP A 195 -8.43 -2.80 -4.11
CA ASP A 195 -8.77 -2.15 -5.38
C ASP A 195 -10.28 -2.23 -5.65
N PHE A 196 -10.79 -1.42 -6.57
CA PHE A 196 -12.20 -1.42 -6.97
C PHE A 196 -12.35 -1.90 -8.41
N ASP A 197 -13.29 -2.81 -8.65
CA ASP A 197 -13.66 -3.20 -10.01
C ASP A 197 -14.58 -2.17 -10.67
N ALA A 198 -14.88 -2.38 -11.96
CA ALA A 198 -15.74 -1.48 -12.73
C ALA A 198 -17.20 -1.41 -12.23
N THR A 199 -17.61 -2.30 -11.32
CA THR A 199 -18.95 -2.33 -10.72
C THR A 199 -19.00 -1.62 -9.35
N GLY A 200 -17.89 -1.02 -8.92
CA GLY A 200 -17.77 -0.40 -7.60
C GLY A 200 -17.54 -1.41 -6.46
N ARG A 201 -17.37 -2.70 -6.78
CA ARG A 201 -17.07 -3.71 -5.77
C ARG A 201 -15.62 -3.57 -5.34
N ARG A 202 -15.41 -3.38 -4.03
CA ARG A 202 -14.07 -3.40 -3.44
C ARG A 202 -13.58 -4.83 -3.33
N HIS A 203 -12.36 -5.06 -3.79
CA HIS A 203 -11.57 -6.26 -3.54
C HIS A 203 -10.47 -5.91 -2.54
N GLN A 204 -10.25 -6.77 -1.56
CA GLN A 204 -9.23 -6.54 -0.55
C GLN A 204 -8.50 -7.83 -0.21
N VAL A 205 -7.21 -7.68 0.07
CA VAL A 205 -6.38 -8.72 0.66
C VAL A 205 -5.68 -8.19 1.90
N TRP A 206 -5.55 -9.06 2.90
CA TRP A 206 -4.88 -8.72 4.15
C TRP A 206 -4.23 -9.95 4.74
N PHE A 207 -3.27 -9.73 5.64
CA PHE A 207 -2.67 -10.81 6.42
C PHE A 207 -3.27 -10.83 7.82
N SER A 208 -3.50 -12.02 8.36
CA SER A 208 -3.83 -12.24 9.77
C SER A 208 -3.07 -13.45 10.30
N ALA A 209 -2.71 -13.42 11.58
CA ALA A 209 -2.26 -14.59 12.33
C ALA A 209 -3.18 -14.86 13.53
N GLY A 210 -4.49 -14.63 13.34
CA GLY A 210 -5.54 -15.17 14.23
C GLY A 210 -5.64 -16.69 14.13
N ASP A 211 -6.83 -17.24 14.32
CA ASP A 211 -7.05 -18.70 14.36
C ASP A 211 -6.51 -19.42 13.12
N ASP A 212 -6.67 -18.80 11.95
CA ASP A 212 -6.01 -19.19 10.71
C ASP A 212 -4.92 -18.15 10.35
N GLY A 213 -3.66 -18.58 10.35
CA GLY A 213 -2.56 -17.76 9.83
C GLY A 213 -2.56 -17.70 8.32
N GLY A 214 -2.19 -16.55 7.73
CA GLY A 214 -1.91 -16.41 6.30
C GLY A 214 -2.49 -15.15 5.66
N VAL A 215 -2.62 -15.19 4.33
CA VAL A 215 -3.25 -14.13 3.54
C VAL A 215 -4.72 -14.47 3.32
N PHE A 216 -5.58 -13.46 3.42
CA PHE A 216 -7.02 -13.55 3.22
C PHE A 216 -7.45 -12.62 2.11
N TYR A 217 -8.53 -12.99 1.44
CA TYR A 217 -9.19 -12.21 0.41
C TYR A 217 -10.70 -12.13 0.70
N ALA A 218 -11.29 -10.96 0.46
CA ALA A 218 -12.73 -10.81 0.40
C ALA A 218 -13.11 -9.74 -0.62
N ALA A 219 -14.24 -9.97 -1.29
CA ALA A 219 -14.94 -8.92 -1.99
C ALA A 219 -15.96 -8.26 -1.05
N ALA A 220 -16.19 -6.95 -1.23
CA ALA A 220 -17.10 -6.16 -0.42
C ALA A 220 -18.10 -5.40 -1.29
N PRO A 221 -19.13 -6.06 -1.86
CA PRO A 221 -20.20 -5.38 -2.58
C PRO A 221 -20.97 -4.47 -1.63
N GLY A 222 -21.17 -3.20 -1.99
CA GLY A 222 -21.83 -2.23 -1.10
C GLY A 222 -21.03 -1.87 0.16
N GLY A 223 -19.73 -2.16 0.19
CA GLY A 223 -18.79 -1.72 1.23
C GLY A 223 -18.57 -2.68 2.39
N THR A 224 -19.42 -3.69 2.60
CA THR A 224 -19.27 -4.72 3.63
C THR A 224 -18.57 -5.95 3.05
N PRO A 225 -17.42 -6.39 3.60
CA PRO A 225 -16.76 -7.62 3.15
C PRO A 225 -17.66 -8.84 3.32
N GLY A 226 -17.73 -9.68 2.28
CA GLY A 226 -18.27 -11.03 2.39
C GLY A 226 -17.36 -11.95 3.20
N SER A 227 -17.70 -13.24 3.26
CA SER A 227 -16.89 -14.24 3.95
C SER A 227 -15.46 -14.29 3.39
N PRO A 228 -14.43 -14.10 4.23
CA PRO A 228 -13.04 -14.18 3.79
C PRO A 228 -12.71 -15.57 3.26
N VAL A 229 -11.85 -15.61 2.23
CA VAL A 229 -11.23 -16.84 1.75
C VAL A 229 -9.73 -16.73 1.99
N ARG A 230 -9.15 -17.75 2.63
CA ARG A 230 -7.71 -17.85 2.80
C ARG A 230 -7.02 -18.16 1.47
N LEU A 231 -5.89 -17.51 1.23
CA LEU A 231 -5.03 -17.66 0.06
C LEU A 231 -3.72 -18.33 0.49
N GLY A 232 -3.37 -19.42 -0.19
CA GLY A 232 -2.13 -20.15 0.07
C GLY A 232 -2.09 -20.85 1.44
N SER A 233 -0.86 -21.10 1.90
CA SER A 233 -0.55 -21.78 3.15
C SER A 233 -0.63 -20.85 4.38
N ALA A 234 -0.30 -21.37 5.56
CA ALA A 234 -0.22 -20.56 6.79
C ALA A 234 0.95 -19.58 6.80
N GLN A 235 1.94 -19.84 5.94
CA GLN A 235 3.13 -19.03 5.77
C GLN A 235 2.96 -18.00 4.65
N ALA A 236 1.80 -17.99 3.98
CA ALA A 236 1.51 -17.02 2.93
C ALA A 236 1.61 -15.58 3.49
N GLY A 237 2.21 -14.69 2.71
CA GLY A 237 2.45 -13.31 3.12
C GLY A 237 2.44 -12.33 1.95
N HIS A 238 2.45 -11.04 2.29
CA HIS A 238 2.53 -9.92 1.34
C HIS A 238 1.56 -10.02 0.15
N GLY A 239 0.28 -10.24 0.45
CA GLY A 239 -0.77 -10.29 -0.58
C GLY A 239 -0.98 -8.93 -1.27
N GLU A 240 -1.22 -8.93 -2.57
CA GLU A 240 -1.62 -7.75 -3.35
C GLU A 240 -2.85 -8.09 -4.22
N VAL A 241 -3.77 -7.13 -4.38
CA VAL A 241 -4.95 -7.28 -5.24
C VAL A 241 -5.04 -6.11 -6.22
N LEU A 242 -5.47 -6.42 -7.45
CA LEU A 242 -5.69 -5.43 -8.50
C LEU A 242 -6.88 -5.86 -9.37
N ALA A 243 -7.68 -4.90 -9.80
CA ALA A 243 -8.79 -5.07 -10.74
C ALA A 243 -8.53 -4.27 -12.04
N ALA A 244 -8.81 -4.88 -13.18
CA ALA A 244 -8.67 -4.26 -14.50
C ALA A 244 -9.75 -4.82 -15.45
N GLY A 245 -10.72 -3.99 -15.83
CA GLY A 245 -11.87 -4.46 -16.60
C GLY A 245 -12.67 -5.50 -15.82
N SER A 246 -12.87 -6.69 -16.40
CA SER A 246 -13.48 -7.85 -15.73
C SER A 246 -12.46 -8.75 -15.02
N THR A 247 -11.17 -8.45 -15.17
CA THR A 247 -10.10 -9.24 -14.56
C THR A 247 -9.82 -8.76 -13.15
N ILE A 248 -9.82 -9.69 -12.19
CA ILE A 248 -9.44 -9.45 -10.80
C ILE A 248 -8.32 -10.43 -10.47
N ALA A 249 -7.24 -9.96 -9.88
CA ALA A 249 -6.12 -10.80 -9.48
C ALA A 249 -5.70 -10.50 -8.04
N ALA A 250 -5.60 -11.56 -7.23
CA ALA A 250 -4.85 -11.54 -5.99
C ALA A 250 -3.54 -12.33 -6.21
N ALA A 251 -2.42 -11.81 -5.72
CA ALA A 251 -1.13 -12.50 -5.72
C ALA A 251 -0.48 -12.44 -4.33
N TRP A 252 0.25 -13.48 -3.93
CA TRP A 252 0.89 -13.55 -2.62
C TRP A 252 2.18 -14.38 -2.68
N LYS A 253 3.06 -14.16 -1.70
CA LYS A 253 4.23 -15.03 -1.48
C LYS A 253 3.85 -16.23 -0.64
N ASP A 254 4.47 -17.36 -0.93
CA ASP A 254 4.42 -18.55 -0.08
C ASP A 254 5.80 -19.24 -0.11
N PHE A 255 6.13 -19.98 0.94
CA PHE A 255 7.38 -20.72 1.05
C PHE A 255 7.07 -22.18 1.30
N ASP A 256 7.60 -23.06 0.45
CA ASP A 256 7.32 -24.50 0.52
C ASP A 256 8.37 -25.28 1.33
N GLY A 257 9.29 -24.59 2.00
CA GLY A 257 10.44 -25.20 2.68
C GLY A 257 11.72 -25.26 1.83
N GLN A 258 11.64 -24.98 0.53
CA GLN A 258 12.77 -25.02 -0.41
C GLN A 258 12.88 -23.75 -1.26
N ALA A 259 11.76 -23.23 -1.75
CA ALA A 259 11.70 -22.09 -2.65
C ALA A 259 10.59 -21.12 -2.25
N THR A 260 10.85 -19.83 -2.46
CA THR A 260 9.81 -18.81 -2.41
C THR A 260 9.04 -18.84 -3.72
N ARG A 261 7.71 -18.91 -3.64
CA ARG A 261 6.80 -18.89 -4.78
C ARG A 261 5.94 -17.63 -4.72
N VAL A 262 5.64 -17.06 -5.89
CA VAL A 262 4.52 -16.13 -6.04
C VAL A 262 3.37 -16.89 -6.66
N LEU A 263 2.27 -17.02 -5.92
CA LEU A 263 1.02 -17.60 -6.39
C LEU A 263 0.05 -16.50 -6.76
N SER A 264 -0.95 -16.86 -7.55
CA SER A 264 -2.08 -15.99 -7.86
C SER A 264 -3.38 -16.75 -7.88
N ARG A 265 -4.44 -16.04 -7.48
CA ARG A 265 -5.83 -16.42 -7.68
C ARG A 265 -6.48 -15.29 -8.46
N HIS A 266 -7.01 -15.61 -9.64
CA HIS A 266 -7.56 -14.62 -10.55
C HIS A 266 -8.88 -15.06 -11.16
N SER A 267 -9.65 -14.07 -11.58
CA SER A 267 -10.92 -14.19 -12.28
C SER A 267 -10.87 -13.29 -13.51
N THR A 268 -11.48 -13.72 -14.62
CA THR A 268 -11.63 -12.92 -15.84
C THR A 268 -13.08 -12.54 -16.13
N ASP A 269 -14.00 -12.89 -15.24
CA ASP A 269 -15.45 -12.77 -15.37
C ASP A 269 -16.10 -12.02 -14.20
N GLY A 270 -15.39 -11.05 -13.61
CA GLY A 270 -15.93 -10.22 -12.52
C GLY A 270 -16.08 -10.97 -11.20
N GLY A 271 -15.27 -12.01 -10.98
CA GLY A 271 -15.23 -12.79 -9.75
C GLY A 271 -16.22 -13.96 -9.70
N ALA A 272 -16.83 -14.34 -10.83
CA ALA A 272 -17.77 -15.45 -10.89
C ALA A 272 -17.04 -16.81 -10.87
N THR A 273 -15.95 -16.94 -11.61
CA THR A 273 -15.04 -18.10 -11.59
C THR A 273 -13.62 -17.67 -11.23
N TRP A 274 -12.88 -18.58 -10.59
CA TRP A 274 -11.54 -18.32 -10.10
C TRP A 274 -10.58 -19.43 -10.48
N HIS A 275 -9.37 -19.03 -10.88
CA HIS A 275 -8.27 -19.92 -11.21
C HIS A 275 -7.07 -19.62 -10.32
N GLU A 276 -6.41 -20.65 -9.82
CA GLU A 276 -5.19 -20.54 -9.04
C GLU A 276 -3.99 -21.10 -9.81
N ARG A 277 -2.83 -20.47 -9.65
CA ARG A 277 -1.57 -20.94 -10.23
C ARG A 277 -0.35 -20.34 -9.56
N VAL A 278 0.79 -21.00 -9.73
CA VAL A 278 2.11 -20.41 -9.51
C VAL A 278 2.46 -19.51 -10.70
N LEU A 279 2.94 -18.29 -10.43
CA LEU A 279 3.40 -17.33 -11.45
C LEU A 279 4.91 -17.35 -11.60
N ALA A 280 5.64 -17.46 -10.50
CA ALA A 280 7.09 -17.47 -10.46
C ALA A 280 7.60 -18.14 -9.17
N SER A 281 8.86 -18.56 -9.18
CA SER A 281 9.54 -19.16 -8.03
C SER A 281 11.02 -18.82 -8.05
N THR A 282 11.64 -18.72 -6.87
CA THR A 282 13.08 -18.58 -6.72
C THR A 282 13.58 -19.32 -5.48
N SER A 283 14.80 -19.85 -5.54
CA SER A 283 15.53 -20.40 -4.40
C SER A 283 16.33 -19.34 -3.63
N GLY A 284 16.57 -18.17 -4.23
CA GLY A 284 17.31 -17.05 -3.62
C GLY A 284 16.40 -16.05 -2.90
N ASN A 285 16.98 -14.93 -2.47
CA ASN A 285 16.19 -13.86 -1.87
C ASN A 285 15.24 -13.21 -2.90
N SER A 286 14.14 -12.65 -2.40
CA SER A 286 13.15 -11.95 -3.23
C SER A 286 12.41 -10.87 -2.47
N ASP A 287 11.94 -9.86 -3.20
CA ASP A 287 10.99 -8.86 -2.70
C ASP A 287 9.55 -9.41 -2.69
N HIS A 288 8.56 -8.52 -2.72
CA HIS A 288 7.14 -8.85 -2.65
C HIS A 288 6.49 -8.80 -4.04
N PRO A 289 5.39 -9.56 -4.26
CA PRO A 289 4.68 -9.51 -5.53
C PRO A 289 4.04 -8.13 -5.70
N HIS A 290 4.17 -7.56 -6.89
CA HIS A 290 3.55 -6.29 -7.25
C HIS A 290 2.75 -6.41 -8.53
N LEU A 291 1.49 -6.00 -8.48
CA LEU A 291 0.56 -6.08 -9.58
C LEU A 291 0.49 -4.75 -10.29
N VAL A 292 0.62 -4.78 -11.61
CA VAL A 292 0.51 -3.60 -12.46
C VAL A 292 -0.49 -3.83 -13.58
N ARG A 293 -1.27 -2.79 -13.87
CA ARG A 293 -2.19 -2.76 -15.00
C ARG A 293 -1.46 -2.35 -16.28
N ARG A 294 -1.76 -3.03 -17.38
CA ARG A 294 -1.32 -2.67 -18.74
C ARG A 294 -2.53 -2.54 -19.65
N GLY A 295 -2.90 -1.31 -20.01
CA GLY A 295 -4.13 -1.07 -20.77
C GLY A 295 -5.36 -1.21 -19.88
N HIS A 296 -6.46 -1.72 -20.45
CA HIS A 296 -7.75 -1.73 -19.76
C HIS A 296 -7.97 -2.96 -18.86
N ASP A 297 -7.46 -4.13 -19.26
CA ASP A 297 -7.84 -5.45 -18.72
C ASP A 297 -6.64 -6.33 -18.34
N ILE A 298 -5.42 -6.03 -18.82
CA ILE A 298 -4.26 -6.88 -18.55
C ILE A 298 -3.65 -6.54 -17.20
N ILE A 299 -3.54 -7.55 -16.34
CA ILE A 299 -2.74 -7.51 -15.12
C ILE A 299 -1.44 -8.29 -15.29
N ARG A 300 -0.34 -7.72 -14.80
CA ARG A 300 0.98 -8.36 -14.73
C ARG A 300 1.54 -8.35 -13.32
N LEU A 301 2.23 -9.42 -12.97
CA LEU A 301 3.16 -9.47 -11.85
C LEU A 301 4.48 -8.79 -12.26
N VAL A 302 5.01 -7.98 -11.36
CA VAL A 302 6.40 -7.53 -11.30
C VAL A 302 6.97 -8.03 -9.98
N TRP A 303 8.11 -8.71 -10.03
CA TRP A 303 8.73 -9.32 -8.85
C TRP A 303 10.25 -9.27 -8.99
N HIS A 304 10.96 -8.81 -7.95
CA HIS A 304 12.41 -8.77 -7.91
C HIS A 304 12.98 -9.97 -7.17
N THR A 305 13.88 -10.70 -7.82
CA THR A 305 14.60 -11.83 -7.25
C THR A 305 16.11 -11.62 -7.38
N GLU A 306 16.86 -12.19 -6.45
CA GLU A 306 18.33 -12.19 -6.51
C GLU A 306 18.86 -12.90 -7.78
N ASN A 307 18.16 -13.94 -8.23
CA ASN A 307 18.61 -14.80 -9.32
C ASN A 307 18.30 -14.24 -10.72
N GLU A 308 17.18 -13.54 -10.89
CA GLU A 308 16.69 -13.07 -12.20
C GLU A 308 16.54 -11.55 -12.30
N ALA A 309 16.88 -10.80 -11.25
CA ALA A 309 16.52 -9.39 -11.09
C ALA A 309 15.00 -9.21 -11.26
N ILE A 310 14.51 -8.54 -12.30
CA ILE A 310 13.07 -8.26 -12.46
C ILE A 310 12.38 -9.35 -13.29
N VAL A 311 11.47 -10.07 -12.66
CA VAL A 311 10.56 -11.04 -13.25
C VAL A 311 9.23 -10.36 -13.57
N VAL A 312 8.82 -10.41 -14.84
CA VAL A 312 7.48 -9.94 -15.28
C VAL A 312 6.69 -11.12 -15.84
N ARG A 313 5.46 -11.32 -15.34
CA ARG A 313 4.56 -12.39 -15.79
C ARG A 313 3.15 -11.85 -15.98
N ARG A 314 2.42 -12.33 -17.00
CA ARG A 314 0.98 -12.07 -17.09
C ARG A 314 0.26 -12.95 -16.06
N ILE A 315 -0.82 -12.43 -15.46
CA ILE A 315 -1.66 -13.24 -14.55
C ILE A 315 -2.39 -14.34 -15.33
N GLU A 316 -2.85 -14.01 -16.53
CA GLU A 316 -3.57 -14.89 -17.45
C GLU A 316 -2.63 -15.56 -18.46
N GLY A 317 -2.97 -16.79 -18.90
CA GLY A 317 -2.31 -17.51 -20.01
C GLY A 317 -1.15 -18.43 -19.60
N GLN A 318 -0.90 -19.52 -20.32
CA GLN A 318 0.22 -20.44 -20.00
C GLN A 318 1.57 -19.74 -20.15
N SER A 319 2.50 -20.12 -19.27
CA SER A 319 3.84 -19.53 -19.05
C SER A 319 4.61 -19.21 -20.32
#